data_AF-A0A1N7RXC3-F1
#
_entry.id   AF-A0A1N7RXC3-F1
#
_cell.length_a   1.000
_cell.length_b   1.000
_cell.length_c   1.000
_cell.angle_alpha   90.00
_cell.angle_beta   90.00
_cell.angle_gamma   90.00
#
_symmetry.space_group_name_H-M   'P 1'
#
loop_
_entity.id
_entity.type
_entity.pdbx_description
1 polymer ?
#
loop_
_entity_poly.entity_id
_entity_poly.type
_entity_poly.pdbx_seq_one_letter_code
_entity_poly.pdbx_strand_id
1 'polypeptide(L)'
;MSDSALDAAGSSLPLSPPRQSAATSGAHSDARADSAGKEHVIDAMRGFAALLVAYFHCRQVAWVGMQTFHQSVGHALSPGVLAAYLTFPIAWGSAGVPIFFVISGYCIHRGGALRLASNPAYRLDAGNFWVRRFARIYPVLLAALVLTFALDWFSLQLPPVSHKIREIGLQSFLVNLFSLQGVAGKTYGSNGALWTLSLEVQFYAVYPLLFALRRRIGMTSVLAIVAVVNVLSAYVLERHDIQFFTSYWFSWTLGAWIADARARRAPHAPASAWLYGLAAGFIALGCAAFHFGQYGAFQLWALGFAFYLYKALDHRNGKPRNTAAMRVLSRALSRVLSRFGDFSFSLYLIHLPIFVLLSSVLFRSSLQMSIWPSFGYMLVAVPVAYVFYRVVELPAMKWSASFKPKAAAPQR
;
A
#
# COMPACT_ATOMS: atom_id res chain seq x y z
N MET A 1 12.70 -22.95 30.68
CA MET A 1 12.74 -21.55 30.24
C MET A 1 13.55 -21.49 28.96
N SER A 2 12.87 -21.53 27.82
CA SER A 2 13.41 -21.35 26.48
C SER A 2 12.23 -21.02 25.57
N ASP A 3 12.31 -19.86 24.91
CA ASP A 3 11.22 -19.14 24.24
C ASP A 3 10.55 -19.91 23.09
N SER A 4 9.21 -19.98 23.14
CA SER A 4 8.31 -20.55 22.14
C SER A 4 7.62 -19.48 21.27
N ALA A 5 8.36 -18.44 20.87
CA ALA A 5 7.80 -17.25 20.19
C ALA A 5 7.95 -17.24 18.65
N LEU A 6 8.43 -18.32 18.02
CA LEU A 6 8.71 -18.34 16.57
C LEU A 6 7.75 -19.18 15.69
N ASP A 7 6.79 -19.90 16.26
CA ASP A 7 5.92 -20.81 15.48
C ASP A 7 4.55 -20.25 15.05
N ALA A 8 4.32 -18.94 15.21
CA ALA A 8 3.04 -18.30 14.85
C ALA A 8 2.95 -17.82 13.37
N ALA A 9 3.81 -18.32 12.49
CA ALA A 9 3.75 -18.08 11.05
C ALA A 9 3.74 -19.41 10.29
N GLY A 10 2.52 -19.91 10.04
CA GLY A 10 2.17 -21.03 9.16
C GLY A 10 3.30 -21.92 8.61
N SER A 11 3.64 -22.97 9.36
CA SER A 11 4.35 -24.16 8.87
C SER A 11 3.66 -25.43 9.37
N SER A 12 2.53 -25.77 8.75
CA SER A 12 1.93 -27.11 8.95
C SER A 12 2.66 -28.13 8.09
N LEU A 13 3.68 -28.79 8.63
CA LEU A 13 4.15 -30.10 8.18
C LEU A 13 3.48 -31.16 9.06
N PRO A 14 2.62 -32.05 8.53
CA PRO A 14 2.34 -33.31 9.18
C PRO A 14 3.47 -34.29 8.87
N LEU A 15 3.92 -34.99 9.90
CA LEU A 15 4.70 -36.23 9.82
C LEU A 15 4.05 -37.20 8.81
N SER A 16 4.89 -37.78 7.95
CA SER A 16 4.70 -38.88 7.00
C SER A 16 3.26 -39.35 6.67
N PRO A 17 2.82 -39.29 5.39
CA PRO A 17 1.55 -39.90 4.98
C PRO A 17 1.71 -41.43 4.78
N PRO A 18 0.66 -42.24 5.04
CA PRO A 18 0.57 -43.56 4.43
C PRO A 18 0.44 -43.38 2.91
N ARG A 19 1.14 -44.23 2.15
CA ARG A 19 1.28 -44.19 0.67
C ARG A 19 -0.02 -43.80 -0.04
N GLN A 20 -0.11 -42.56 -0.50
CA GLN A 20 -1.11 -42.10 -1.48
C GLN A 20 -0.39 -41.54 -2.72
N SER A 21 -0.79 -42.06 -3.89
CA SER A 21 -0.49 -41.67 -5.27
C SER A 21 0.39 -40.41 -5.49
N ALA A 22 1.60 -40.63 -6.02
CA ALA A 22 2.63 -39.63 -6.30
C ALA A 22 2.18 -38.48 -7.23
N ALA A 23 1.15 -38.68 -8.07
CA ALA A 23 0.71 -37.68 -9.05
C ALA A 23 -0.03 -36.47 -8.44
N THR A 24 -0.66 -36.63 -7.27
CA THR A 24 -1.41 -35.54 -6.61
C THR A 24 -0.53 -34.66 -5.71
N SER A 25 0.60 -35.20 -5.23
CA SER A 25 1.55 -34.49 -4.36
C SER A 25 2.28 -33.35 -5.07
N GLY A 26 2.69 -33.55 -6.34
CA GLY A 26 3.37 -32.53 -7.15
C GLY A 26 2.50 -31.33 -7.51
N ALA A 27 1.23 -31.56 -7.85
CA ALA A 27 0.30 -30.48 -8.17
C ALA A 27 0.02 -29.56 -6.96
N HIS A 28 -0.03 -30.13 -5.76
CA HIS A 28 -0.21 -29.36 -4.52
C HIS A 28 1.06 -28.61 -4.09
N SER A 29 2.27 -29.17 -4.32
CA SER A 29 3.53 -28.45 -4.06
C SER A 29 3.73 -27.28 -5.01
N ASP A 30 3.41 -27.48 -6.30
CA ASP A 30 3.58 -26.45 -7.32
C ASP A 30 2.60 -25.29 -7.12
N ALA A 31 1.34 -25.59 -6.78
CA ALA A 31 0.33 -24.56 -6.47
C ALA A 31 0.68 -23.74 -5.21
N ARG A 32 1.30 -24.37 -4.19
CA ARG A 32 1.77 -23.68 -2.98
C ARG A 32 2.98 -22.80 -3.27
N ALA A 33 3.95 -23.28 -4.04
CA ALA A 33 5.11 -22.50 -4.47
C ALA A 33 4.67 -21.28 -5.32
N ASP A 34 3.69 -21.46 -6.21
CA ASP A 34 3.12 -20.39 -7.02
C ASP A 34 2.38 -19.32 -6.20
N SER A 35 1.65 -19.71 -5.14
CA SER A 35 1.00 -18.73 -4.27
C SER A 35 2.02 -17.96 -3.44
N ALA A 36 3.03 -18.65 -2.90
CA ALA A 36 4.11 -18.03 -2.14
C ALA A 36 4.91 -17.02 -2.99
N GLY A 37 5.21 -17.35 -4.26
CA GLY A 37 5.86 -16.44 -5.19
C GLY A 37 5.03 -15.19 -5.49
N LYS A 38 3.70 -15.33 -5.65
CA LYS A 38 2.78 -14.20 -5.89
C LYS A 38 2.67 -13.28 -4.67
N GLU A 39 2.57 -13.85 -3.48
CA GLU A 39 2.54 -13.10 -2.22
C GLU A 39 3.84 -12.31 -2.04
N HIS A 40 4.99 -12.93 -2.33
CA HIS A 40 6.30 -12.26 -2.27
C HIS A 40 6.41 -11.03 -3.18
N VAL A 41 5.93 -11.12 -4.43
CA VAL A 41 5.95 -9.99 -5.37
C VAL A 41 5.07 -8.85 -4.86
N ILE A 42 3.89 -9.17 -4.33
CA ILE A 42 2.96 -8.17 -3.79
C ILE A 42 3.58 -7.46 -2.58
N ASP A 43 4.16 -8.20 -1.65
CA ASP A 43 4.78 -7.63 -0.46
C ASP A 43 6.00 -6.77 -0.83
N ALA A 44 6.81 -7.19 -1.80
CA ALA A 44 7.90 -6.37 -2.31
C ALA A 44 7.41 -5.04 -2.92
N MET A 45 6.33 -5.06 -3.70
CA MET A 45 5.75 -3.84 -4.26
C MET A 45 5.15 -2.92 -3.19
N ARG A 46 4.54 -3.50 -2.14
CA ARG A 46 4.08 -2.73 -0.97
C ARG A 46 5.22 -2.06 -0.22
N GLY A 47 6.31 -2.80 0.02
CA GLY A 47 7.50 -2.26 0.69
C GLY A 47 8.14 -1.13 -0.10
N PHE A 48 8.25 -1.31 -1.43
CA PHE A 48 8.70 -0.25 -2.34
C PHE A 48 7.81 0.99 -2.27
N ALA A 49 6.48 0.83 -2.37
CA ALA A 49 5.54 1.94 -2.30
C ALA A 49 5.59 2.68 -0.95
N ALA A 50 5.71 1.93 0.16
CA ALA A 50 5.83 2.51 1.50
C ALA A 50 7.07 3.40 1.63
N LEU A 51 8.23 2.88 1.22
CA LEU A 51 9.50 3.60 1.27
C LEU A 51 9.49 4.82 0.35
N LEU A 52 8.92 4.68 -0.84
CA LEU A 52 8.79 5.76 -1.82
C LEU A 52 7.96 6.93 -1.26
N VAL A 53 6.79 6.65 -0.69
CA VAL A 53 5.91 7.68 -0.09
C VAL A 53 6.56 8.29 1.15
N ALA A 54 7.11 7.45 2.04
CA ALA A 54 7.74 7.92 3.26
C ALA A 54 8.92 8.85 2.93
N TYR A 55 9.78 8.48 1.98
CA TYR A 55 10.92 9.33 1.63
C TYR A 55 10.50 10.61 0.89
N PHE A 56 9.43 10.55 0.09
CA PHE A 56 8.82 11.76 -0.49
C PHE A 56 8.36 12.74 0.59
N HIS A 57 7.60 12.29 1.58
CA HIS A 57 7.19 13.13 2.71
C HIS A 57 8.37 13.61 3.54
N CYS A 58 9.39 12.76 3.75
CA CYS A 58 10.61 13.15 4.43
C CYS A 58 11.28 14.35 3.74
N ARG A 59 11.40 14.32 2.41
CA ARG A 59 11.95 15.46 1.65
C ARG A 59 11.10 16.70 1.78
N GLN A 60 9.77 16.60 1.77
CA GLN A 60 8.87 17.74 1.96
C GLN A 60 8.96 18.37 3.37
N VAL A 61 9.38 17.61 4.37
CA VAL A 61 9.52 18.08 5.75
C VAL A 61 10.93 18.60 6.04
N ALA A 62 11.96 17.97 5.47
CA ALA A 62 13.35 18.19 5.84
C ALA A 62 14.14 19.06 4.86
N TRP A 63 13.72 19.17 3.59
CA TRP A 63 14.58 19.66 2.51
C TRP A 63 13.92 20.79 1.70
N VAL A 64 14.73 21.74 1.24
CA VAL A 64 14.28 22.95 0.53
C VAL A 64 13.61 22.69 -0.83
N GLY A 65 13.71 21.47 -1.35
CA GLY A 65 13.16 21.11 -2.66
C GLY A 65 14.15 21.32 -3.80
N MET A 66 13.90 20.63 -4.93
CA MET A 66 14.87 20.52 -6.02
C MET A 66 15.12 21.83 -6.73
N GLN A 67 14.08 22.65 -6.91
CA GLN A 67 14.18 23.92 -7.61
C GLN A 67 15.10 24.89 -6.86
N THR A 68 14.82 25.13 -5.58
CA THR A 68 15.65 26.00 -4.72
C THR A 68 17.05 25.44 -4.55
N PHE A 69 17.19 24.12 -4.38
CA PHE A 69 18.49 23.46 -4.30
C PHE A 69 19.34 23.70 -5.55
N HIS A 70 18.79 23.46 -6.74
CA HIS A 70 19.50 23.65 -8.01
C HIS A 70 19.95 25.11 -8.20
N GLN A 71 19.07 26.07 -7.90
CA GLN A 71 19.39 27.51 -7.99
C GLN A 71 20.54 27.91 -7.05
N SER A 72 20.62 27.30 -5.87
CA SER A 72 21.62 27.66 -4.87
C SER A 72 22.98 26.99 -5.04
N VAL A 73 23.02 25.74 -5.54
CA VAL A 73 24.26 24.94 -5.59
C VAL A 73 24.89 24.86 -6.98
N GLY A 74 24.13 25.23 -8.04
CA GLY A 74 24.62 25.22 -9.42
C GLY A 74 25.13 23.84 -9.86
N HIS A 75 26.37 23.77 -10.31
CA HIS A 75 27.04 22.57 -10.83
C HIS A 75 28.06 21.93 -9.88
N ALA A 76 28.00 22.20 -8.57
CA ALA A 76 28.96 21.63 -7.63
C ALA A 76 28.92 20.09 -7.60
N LEU A 77 30.10 19.44 -7.59
CA LEU A 77 30.25 17.98 -7.59
C LEU A 77 30.61 17.46 -6.19
N SER A 78 29.77 17.72 -5.19
CA SER A 78 29.94 17.14 -3.85
C SER A 78 29.07 15.88 -3.68
N PRO A 79 29.45 14.95 -2.77
CA PRO A 79 28.66 13.75 -2.50
C PRO A 79 27.20 14.05 -2.13
N GLY A 80 26.96 15.14 -1.39
CA GLY A 80 25.60 15.57 -1.03
C GLY A 80 24.79 16.07 -2.22
N VAL A 81 25.43 16.72 -3.19
CA VAL A 81 24.78 17.18 -4.43
C VAL A 81 24.44 16.02 -5.34
N LEU A 82 25.37 15.08 -5.51
CA LEU A 82 25.12 13.85 -6.25
C LEU A 82 23.97 13.05 -5.61
N ALA A 83 23.99 12.88 -4.29
CA ALA A 83 22.91 12.20 -3.58
C ALA A 83 21.57 12.92 -3.78
N ALA A 84 21.53 14.26 -3.68
CA ALA A 84 20.32 15.03 -3.93
C ALA A 84 19.76 14.81 -5.34
N TYR A 85 20.59 14.86 -6.38
CA TYR A 85 20.16 14.61 -7.76
C TYR A 85 19.76 13.16 -8.01
N LEU A 86 20.43 12.17 -7.41
CA LEU A 86 20.02 10.77 -7.49
C LEU A 86 18.63 10.53 -6.89
N THR A 87 18.22 11.35 -5.92
CA THR A 87 16.87 11.29 -5.34
C THR A 87 15.83 12.07 -6.14
N PHE A 88 16.17 12.66 -7.30
CA PHE A 88 15.23 13.38 -8.15
C PHE A 88 13.94 12.59 -8.45
N PRO A 89 13.97 11.29 -8.80
CA PRO A 89 12.74 10.51 -9.07
C PRO A 89 11.75 10.47 -7.90
N ILE A 90 12.22 10.70 -6.67
CA ILE A 90 11.38 10.76 -5.48
C ILE A 90 10.42 11.96 -5.52
N ALA A 91 10.62 12.94 -6.42
CA ALA A 91 9.66 14.02 -6.65
C ALA A 91 8.24 13.52 -7.01
N TRP A 92 8.15 12.32 -7.60
CA TRP A 92 6.88 11.64 -7.89
C TRP A 92 6.55 10.54 -6.88
N GLY A 93 7.09 10.60 -5.66
CA GLY A 93 6.90 9.51 -4.69
C GLY A 93 5.46 9.31 -4.21
N SER A 94 4.59 10.30 -4.43
CA SER A 94 3.14 10.15 -4.28
C SER A 94 2.54 9.04 -5.15
N ALA A 95 3.22 8.62 -6.23
CA ALA A 95 2.85 7.46 -7.05
C ALA A 95 2.74 6.14 -6.27
N GLY A 96 3.35 6.05 -5.09
CA GLY A 96 3.17 4.89 -4.21
C GLY A 96 1.73 4.73 -3.68
N VAL A 97 0.93 5.80 -3.62
CA VAL A 97 -0.47 5.73 -3.16
C VAL A 97 -1.35 4.91 -4.11
N PRO A 98 -1.39 5.21 -5.44
CA PRO A 98 -2.04 4.35 -6.42
C PRO A 98 -1.60 2.88 -6.37
N ILE A 99 -0.32 2.60 -6.10
CA ILE A 99 0.19 1.23 -5.94
C ILE A 99 -0.52 0.53 -4.77
N PHE A 100 -0.65 1.19 -3.62
CA PHE A 100 -1.37 0.65 -2.47
C PHE A 100 -2.85 0.38 -2.77
N PHE A 101 -3.53 1.28 -3.48
CA PHE A 101 -4.95 1.08 -3.82
C PHE A 101 -5.16 -0.13 -4.75
N VAL A 102 -4.35 -0.25 -5.81
CA VAL A 102 -4.42 -1.40 -6.72
C VAL A 102 -4.09 -2.71 -5.98
N ILE A 103 -3.06 -2.72 -5.13
CA ILE A 103 -2.71 -3.91 -4.33
C ILE A 103 -3.85 -4.26 -3.35
N SER A 104 -4.40 -3.27 -2.65
CA SER A 104 -5.50 -3.44 -1.69
C SER A 104 -6.71 -4.09 -2.38
N GLY A 105 -7.12 -3.56 -3.54
CA GLY A 105 -8.21 -4.13 -4.33
C GLY A 105 -7.96 -5.56 -4.79
N TYR A 106 -6.73 -5.85 -5.25
CA TYR A 106 -6.33 -7.21 -5.63
C TYR A 106 -6.41 -8.18 -4.45
N CYS A 107 -5.74 -7.86 -3.34
CA CYS A 107 -5.66 -8.73 -2.16
C CYS A 107 -7.02 -8.98 -1.52
N ILE A 108 -7.87 -7.95 -1.45
CA ILE A 108 -9.19 -8.05 -0.85
C ILE A 108 -10.13 -8.87 -1.73
N HIS A 109 -10.12 -8.64 -3.04
CA HIS A 109 -11.04 -9.30 -3.94
C HIS A 109 -10.63 -10.75 -4.27
N ARG A 110 -9.32 -11.06 -4.32
CA ARG A 110 -8.79 -12.37 -4.73
C ARG A 110 -9.45 -13.56 -4.05
N GLY A 111 -9.58 -13.54 -2.72
CA GLY A 111 -10.15 -14.66 -1.98
C GLY A 111 -11.62 -14.91 -2.33
N GLY A 112 -12.41 -13.85 -2.50
CA GLY A 112 -13.81 -13.93 -2.93
C GLY A 112 -13.94 -14.37 -4.39
N ALA A 113 -13.09 -13.84 -5.27
CA ALA A 113 -13.06 -14.21 -6.70
C ALA A 113 -12.76 -15.69 -6.91
N LEU A 114 -11.76 -16.24 -6.20
CA LEU A 114 -11.42 -17.66 -6.27
C LEU A 114 -12.56 -18.56 -5.77
N ARG A 115 -13.18 -18.21 -4.62
CA ARG A 115 -14.33 -18.96 -4.08
C ARG A 115 -15.53 -18.93 -5.02
N LEU A 116 -15.77 -17.79 -5.66
CA LEU A 116 -16.86 -17.62 -6.61
C LEU A 116 -16.59 -18.34 -7.94
N ALA A 117 -15.33 -18.44 -8.36
CA ALA A 117 -14.93 -19.25 -9.50
C ALA A 117 -15.11 -20.76 -9.22
N SER A 118 -14.84 -21.21 -7.99
CA SER A 118 -15.06 -22.62 -7.58
C SER A 118 -16.53 -22.94 -7.27
N ASN A 119 -17.31 -21.97 -6.81
CA ASN A 119 -18.71 -22.13 -6.42
C ASN A 119 -19.51 -20.88 -6.85
N PRO A 120 -20.27 -20.94 -7.96
CA PRO A 120 -21.08 -19.83 -8.44
C PRO A 120 -22.14 -19.32 -7.44
N ALA A 121 -22.59 -20.19 -6.52
CA ALA A 121 -23.54 -19.84 -5.47
C ALA A 121 -22.89 -19.09 -4.30
N TYR A 122 -21.56 -19.03 -4.22
CA TYR A 122 -20.83 -18.36 -3.13
C TYR A 122 -21.30 -16.92 -2.92
N ARG A 123 -21.60 -16.60 -1.66
CA ARG A 123 -21.92 -15.25 -1.20
C ARG A 123 -20.85 -14.82 -0.20
N LEU A 124 -20.49 -13.53 -0.25
CA LEU A 124 -19.60 -12.95 0.73
C LEU A 124 -20.37 -12.78 2.05
N ASP A 125 -19.81 -13.30 3.13
CA ASP A 125 -20.23 -12.97 4.49
C ASP A 125 -19.75 -11.54 4.82
N ALA A 126 -20.67 -10.57 4.67
CA ALA A 126 -20.39 -9.15 4.85
C ALA A 126 -20.04 -8.80 6.30
N GLY A 127 -20.76 -9.37 7.27
CA GLY A 127 -20.55 -9.09 8.69
C GLY A 127 -19.16 -9.53 9.13
N ASN A 128 -18.80 -10.78 8.83
CA ASN A 128 -17.46 -11.28 9.13
C ASN A 128 -16.37 -10.57 8.32
N PHE A 129 -16.66 -10.16 7.08
CA PHE A 129 -15.74 -9.31 6.33
C PHE A 129 -15.44 -8.00 7.06
N TRP A 130 -16.47 -7.26 7.49
CA TRP A 130 -16.30 -5.99 8.19
C TRP A 130 -15.60 -6.16 9.54
N VAL A 131 -16.00 -7.14 10.36
CA VAL A 131 -15.36 -7.41 11.67
C VAL A 131 -13.86 -7.66 11.51
N ARG A 132 -13.46 -8.49 10.53
CA ARG A 132 -12.02 -8.73 10.28
C ARG A 132 -11.28 -7.48 9.86
N ARG A 133 -11.90 -6.61 9.06
CA ARG A 133 -11.26 -5.36 8.61
C ARG A 133 -11.17 -4.34 9.74
N PHE A 134 -12.23 -4.23 10.55
CA PHE A 134 -12.24 -3.41 11.75
C PHE A 134 -11.12 -3.84 12.72
N ALA A 135 -11.07 -5.12 13.08
CA ALA A 135 -10.06 -5.69 13.98
C ALA A 135 -8.61 -5.53 13.46
N ARG A 136 -8.44 -5.44 12.12
CA ARG A 136 -7.13 -5.22 11.50
C ARG A 136 -6.69 -3.76 11.53
N ILE A 137 -7.61 -2.81 11.30
CA ILE A 137 -7.27 -1.38 11.10
C ILE A 137 -7.39 -0.57 12.38
N TYR A 138 -8.50 -0.68 13.10
CA TYR A 138 -8.84 0.27 14.16
C TYR A 138 -7.86 0.28 15.35
N PRO A 139 -7.35 -0.88 15.84
CA PRO A 139 -6.32 -0.85 16.89
C PRO A 139 -5.06 -0.10 16.47
N VAL A 140 -4.66 -0.28 15.21
CA VAL A 140 -3.46 0.34 14.64
C VAL A 140 -3.68 1.84 14.40
N LEU A 141 -4.86 2.21 13.88
CA LEU A 141 -5.27 3.61 13.71
C LEU A 141 -5.30 4.34 15.05
N LEU A 142 -5.95 3.79 16.07
CA LEU A 142 -6.01 4.40 17.39
C LEU A 142 -4.61 4.66 17.98
N ALA A 143 -3.74 3.64 17.92
CA ALA A 143 -2.36 3.78 18.38
C ALA A 143 -1.57 4.84 17.57
N ALA A 144 -1.79 4.91 16.26
CA ALA A 144 -1.16 5.92 15.40
C ALA A 144 -1.66 7.35 15.71
N LEU A 145 -2.95 7.53 16.02
CA LEU A 145 -3.50 8.83 16.42
C LEU A 145 -2.95 9.28 17.78
N VAL A 146 -2.86 8.37 18.75
CA VAL A 146 -2.25 8.65 20.06
C VAL A 146 -0.77 8.99 19.91
N LEU A 147 -0.03 8.23 19.09
CA LEU A 147 1.37 8.54 18.80
C LEU A 147 1.50 9.91 18.11
N THR A 148 0.65 10.20 17.11
CA THR A 148 0.62 11.51 16.44
C THR A 148 0.42 12.63 17.45
N PHE A 149 -0.58 12.50 18.33
CA PHE A 149 -0.84 13.48 19.39
C PHE A 149 0.40 13.70 20.27
N ALA A 150 1.03 12.62 20.74
CA ALA A 150 2.19 12.73 21.63
C ALA A 150 3.38 13.44 20.95
N LEU A 151 3.69 13.09 19.70
CA LEU A 151 4.82 13.68 18.96
C LEU A 151 4.55 15.13 18.55
N ASP A 152 3.32 15.45 18.15
CA ASP A 152 2.94 16.82 17.79
C ASP A 152 2.84 17.72 19.02
N TRP A 153 2.29 17.21 20.14
CA TRP A 153 2.25 17.94 21.40
C TRP A 153 3.64 18.39 21.85
N PHE A 154 4.63 17.49 21.75
CA PHE A 154 6.02 17.83 22.06
C PHE A 154 6.60 18.83 21.05
N SER A 155 6.33 18.64 19.75
CA SER A 155 6.80 19.55 18.70
C SER A 155 6.24 20.97 18.85
N LEU A 156 5.02 21.13 19.36
CA LEU A 156 4.40 22.42 19.64
C LEU A 156 5.11 23.21 20.75
N GLN A 157 5.89 22.55 21.61
CA GLN A 157 6.70 23.21 22.64
C GLN A 157 8.03 23.76 22.10
N LEU A 158 8.34 23.53 20.82
CA LEU A 158 9.62 23.87 20.20
C LEU A 158 9.45 24.93 19.09
N PRO A 159 9.33 26.23 19.44
CA PRO A 159 9.21 27.27 18.43
C PRO A 159 10.52 27.50 17.63
N PRO A 160 10.44 27.83 16.32
CA PRO A 160 9.22 27.92 15.52
C PRO A 160 8.58 26.55 15.18
N VAL A 161 7.26 26.52 15.29
CA VAL A 161 6.44 25.33 15.05
C VAL A 161 6.35 25.04 13.55
N SER A 162 6.43 23.76 13.19
CA SER A 162 6.24 23.32 11.81
C SER A 162 4.83 23.62 11.29
N HIS A 163 4.74 24.27 10.13
CA HIS A 163 3.49 24.50 9.41
C HIS A 163 2.76 23.20 8.98
N LYS A 164 3.39 22.04 9.14
CA LYS A 164 2.77 20.74 8.88
C LYS A 164 1.81 20.31 9.98
N ILE A 165 1.97 20.80 11.21
CA ILE A 165 1.10 20.47 12.34
C ILE A 165 -0.22 21.23 12.17
N ARG A 166 -1.31 20.49 11.97
CA ARG A 166 -2.68 21.01 11.92
C ARG A 166 -3.36 20.88 13.28
N GLU A 167 -4.69 20.87 13.30
CA GLU A 167 -5.48 20.71 14.51
C GLU A 167 -5.26 19.35 15.19
N ILE A 168 -4.90 19.41 16.49
CA ILE A 168 -4.72 18.26 17.39
C ILE A 168 -5.84 18.15 18.44
N GLY A 169 -6.93 18.90 18.27
CA GLY A 169 -8.06 18.90 19.21
C GLY A 169 -8.92 17.63 19.13
N LEU A 170 -9.78 17.44 20.14
CA LEU A 170 -10.67 16.28 20.24
C LEU A 170 -11.58 16.10 19.03
N GLN A 171 -12.11 17.18 18.45
CA GLN A 171 -12.95 17.11 17.25
C GLN A 171 -12.18 16.50 16.06
N SER A 172 -10.97 16.99 15.78
CA SER A 172 -10.11 16.47 14.72
C SER A 172 -9.71 15.01 15.00
N PHE A 173 -9.45 14.66 16.26
CA PHE A 173 -9.18 13.28 16.68
C PHE A 173 -10.36 12.35 16.36
N LEU A 174 -11.59 12.75 16.72
CA LEU A 174 -12.80 11.96 16.46
C LEU A 174 -13.09 11.84 14.96
N VAL A 175 -12.94 12.92 14.19
CA VAL A 175 -13.07 12.88 12.71
C VAL A 175 -12.12 11.83 12.12
N ASN A 176 -10.87 11.77 12.58
CA ASN A 176 -9.90 10.82 12.07
C ASN A 176 -10.10 9.40 12.60
N LEU A 177 -10.54 9.25 13.86
CA LEU A 177 -10.89 7.96 14.45
C LEU A 177 -12.03 7.28 13.69
N PHE A 178 -13.05 8.04 13.29
CA PHE A 178 -14.15 7.55 12.46
C PHE A 178 -13.85 7.51 10.97
N SER A 179 -12.61 7.81 10.56
CA SER A 179 -12.18 7.77 9.16
C SER A 179 -13.01 8.72 8.26
N LEU A 180 -13.30 9.92 8.75
CA LEU A 180 -14.09 10.96 8.08
C LEU A 180 -13.23 12.14 7.59
N GLN A 181 -11.92 12.11 7.81
CA GLN A 181 -10.98 13.07 7.24
C GLN A 181 -11.07 13.05 5.71
N GLY A 182 -11.07 14.25 5.10
CA GLY A 182 -11.36 14.46 3.68
C GLY A 182 -12.81 14.80 3.38
N VAL A 183 -13.75 14.49 4.28
CA VAL A 183 -15.20 14.76 4.13
C VAL A 183 -15.71 15.70 5.22
N ALA A 184 -15.45 15.37 6.49
CA ALA A 184 -15.96 16.12 7.65
C ALA A 184 -14.86 16.90 8.40
N GLY A 185 -13.62 16.85 7.91
CA GLY A 185 -12.49 17.57 8.49
C GLY A 185 -11.16 17.22 7.82
N LYS A 186 -10.07 17.79 8.31
CA LYS A 186 -8.71 17.53 7.80
C LYS A 186 -8.03 16.39 8.57
N THR A 187 -6.87 15.98 8.07
CA THR A 187 -6.03 14.97 8.74
C THR A 187 -5.56 15.46 10.11
N TYR A 188 -5.51 14.54 11.07
CA TYR A 188 -5.14 14.83 12.46
C TYR A 188 -3.68 15.27 12.59
N GLY A 189 -3.44 16.43 13.22
CA GLY A 189 -2.10 16.96 13.48
C GLY A 189 -1.21 17.04 12.24
N SER A 190 0.03 16.60 12.36
CA SER A 190 1.01 16.51 11.26
C SER A 190 0.80 15.31 10.34
N ASN A 191 -0.10 14.39 10.68
CA ASN A 191 -0.24 13.11 9.99
C ASN A 191 -1.09 13.23 8.72
N GLY A 192 -0.57 14.00 7.77
CA GLY A 192 -1.17 14.21 6.46
C GLY A 192 -1.37 12.95 5.63
N ALA A 193 -0.80 11.80 6.00
CA ALA A 193 -0.95 10.54 5.28
C ALA A 193 -2.29 9.83 5.56
N LEU A 194 -2.99 10.19 6.65
CA LEU A 194 -4.24 9.53 7.07
C LEU A 194 -5.40 9.67 6.07
N TRP A 195 -5.33 10.58 5.10
CA TRP A 195 -6.40 10.76 4.11
C TRP A 195 -6.66 9.50 3.28
N THR A 196 -5.63 8.75 2.90
CA THR A 196 -5.81 7.51 2.12
C THR A 196 -6.44 6.39 2.94
N LEU A 197 -6.19 6.37 4.26
CA LEU A 197 -6.80 5.42 5.17
C LEU A 197 -8.32 5.62 5.28
N SER A 198 -8.77 6.88 5.29
CA SER A 198 -10.21 7.21 5.22
C SER A 198 -10.86 6.58 3.99
N LEU A 199 -10.23 6.74 2.82
CA LEU A 199 -10.70 6.13 1.58
C LEU A 199 -10.69 4.59 1.66
N GLU A 200 -9.67 3.99 2.28
CA GLU A 200 -9.59 2.54 2.45
C GLU A 200 -10.73 1.98 3.33
N VAL A 201 -11.07 2.65 4.43
CA VAL A 201 -12.21 2.27 5.27
C VAL A 201 -13.53 2.40 4.49
N GLN A 202 -13.69 3.46 3.69
CA GLN A 202 -14.84 3.63 2.81
C GLN A 202 -14.92 2.53 1.73
N PHE A 203 -13.80 2.13 1.11
CA PHE A 203 -13.75 0.99 0.19
C PHE A 203 -14.24 -0.30 0.85
N TYR A 204 -13.92 -0.50 2.13
CA TYR A 204 -14.33 -1.70 2.85
C TYR A 204 -15.82 -1.68 3.19
N ALA A 205 -16.37 -0.52 3.53
CA ALA A 205 -17.79 -0.35 3.76
C ALA A 205 -18.60 -0.73 2.51
N VAL A 206 -18.20 -0.24 1.34
CA VAL A 206 -18.91 -0.48 0.06
C VAL A 206 -18.60 -1.84 -0.58
N TYR A 207 -17.53 -2.52 -0.18
CA TYR A 207 -17.05 -3.74 -0.86
C TYR A 207 -18.10 -4.87 -0.98
N PRO A 208 -18.89 -5.21 0.05
CA PRO A 208 -19.91 -6.26 -0.10
C PRO A 208 -20.96 -5.94 -1.17
N LEU A 209 -21.33 -4.67 -1.33
CA LEU A 209 -22.23 -4.22 -2.39
C LEU A 209 -21.58 -4.35 -3.77
N LEU A 210 -20.31 -3.97 -3.90
CA LEU A 210 -19.54 -4.17 -5.13
C LEU A 210 -19.44 -5.66 -5.48
N PHE A 211 -19.19 -6.52 -4.50
CA PHE A 211 -19.13 -7.97 -4.71
C PHE A 211 -20.48 -8.52 -5.17
N ALA A 212 -21.59 -8.07 -4.58
CA ALA A 212 -22.93 -8.42 -5.01
C ALA A 212 -23.24 -7.95 -6.44
N LEU A 213 -22.85 -6.73 -6.80
CA LEU A 213 -23.01 -6.17 -8.15
C LEU A 213 -22.18 -6.97 -9.17
N ARG A 214 -20.94 -7.31 -8.84
CA ARG A 214 -20.05 -8.17 -9.64
C ARG A 214 -20.64 -9.55 -9.91
N ARG A 215 -21.51 -10.08 -9.04
CA ARG A 215 -22.23 -11.34 -9.30
C ARG A 215 -23.34 -11.19 -10.33
N ARG A 216 -23.95 -10.01 -10.45
CA ARG A 216 -25.05 -9.75 -11.38
C ARG A 216 -24.58 -9.40 -12.78
N ILE A 217 -23.62 -8.47 -12.89
CA ILE A 217 -23.23 -7.87 -14.19
C ILE A 217 -21.78 -8.18 -14.61
N GLY A 218 -21.04 -8.92 -13.79
CA GLY A 218 -19.63 -9.22 -14.02
C GLY A 218 -18.68 -8.08 -13.64
N MET A 219 -17.40 -8.41 -13.45
CA MET A 219 -16.40 -7.45 -12.94
C MET A 219 -16.03 -6.36 -13.96
N THR A 220 -16.04 -6.67 -15.27
CA THR A 220 -15.73 -5.67 -16.31
C THR A 220 -16.79 -4.56 -16.35
N SER A 221 -18.07 -4.92 -16.26
CA SER A 221 -19.17 -3.95 -16.18
C SER A 221 -19.11 -3.11 -14.90
N VAL A 222 -18.75 -3.73 -13.77
CA VAL A 222 -18.49 -3.00 -12.53
C VAL A 222 -17.36 -1.98 -12.70
N LEU A 223 -16.23 -2.39 -13.32
CA LEU A 223 -15.11 -1.49 -13.57
C LEU A 223 -15.51 -0.31 -14.45
N ALA A 224 -16.32 -0.54 -15.50
CA ALA A 224 -16.81 0.52 -16.39
C ALA A 224 -17.73 1.51 -15.64
N ILE A 225 -18.68 1.01 -14.83
CA ILE A 225 -19.54 1.86 -14.01
C ILE A 225 -18.71 2.68 -13.01
N VAL A 226 -17.75 2.04 -12.34
CA VAL A 226 -16.88 2.70 -11.37
C VAL A 226 -16.01 3.76 -12.05
N ALA A 227 -15.52 3.52 -13.27
CA ALA A 227 -14.78 4.51 -14.05
C ALA A 227 -15.64 5.76 -14.35
N VAL A 228 -16.91 5.58 -14.72
CA VAL A 228 -17.84 6.70 -14.94
C VAL A 228 -18.09 7.46 -13.64
N VAL A 229 -18.43 6.76 -12.55
CA VAL A 229 -18.63 7.36 -11.22
C VAL A 229 -17.38 8.10 -10.75
N ASN A 230 -16.20 7.57 -11.04
CA ASN A 230 -14.92 8.17 -10.68
C ASN A 230 -14.69 9.52 -11.38
N VAL A 231 -14.94 9.59 -12.69
CA VAL A 231 -14.83 10.85 -13.46
C VAL A 231 -15.85 11.88 -12.98
N LEU A 232 -17.11 11.46 -12.76
CA LEU A 232 -18.15 12.35 -12.24
C LEU A 232 -17.81 12.86 -10.83
N SER A 233 -17.34 11.98 -9.95
CA SER A 233 -16.89 12.33 -8.60
C SER A 233 -15.70 13.28 -8.62
N ALA A 234 -14.76 13.10 -9.54
CA ALA A 234 -13.63 14.02 -9.70
C ALA A 234 -14.11 15.43 -10.05
N TYR A 235 -15.09 15.54 -10.93
CA TYR A 235 -15.64 16.83 -11.34
C TYR A 235 -16.45 17.50 -10.22
N VAL A 236 -17.26 16.73 -9.48
CA VAL A 236 -18.22 17.25 -8.50
C VAL A 236 -17.63 17.42 -7.09
N LEU A 237 -16.71 16.55 -6.67
CA LEU A 237 -16.20 16.51 -5.29
C LEU A 237 -14.74 16.93 -5.18
N GLU A 238 -13.86 16.32 -5.99
CA GLU A 238 -12.41 16.56 -5.88
C GLU A 238 -12.05 18.02 -6.19
N ARG A 239 -12.75 18.66 -7.16
CA ARG A 239 -12.58 20.09 -7.47
C ARG A 239 -12.91 21.01 -6.29
N HIS A 240 -13.68 20.53 -5.33
CA HIS A 240 -14.08 21.25 -4.13
C HIS A 240 -13.33 20.77 -2.88
N ASP A 241 -12.21 20.06 -3.05
CA ASP A 241 -11.35 19.55 -1.96
C ASP A 241 -12.07 18.55 -1.03
N ILE A 242 -13.10 17.87 -1.56
CA ILE A 242 -13.83 16.79 -0.88
C ILE A 242 -13.25 15.46 -1.36
N GLN A 243 -12.45 14.83 -0.51
CA GLN A 243 -11.79 13.57 -0.79
C GLN A 243 -12.72 12.41 -0.42
N PHE A 244 -13.57 12.02 -1.35
CA PHE A 244 -14.51 10.91 -1.19
C PHE A 244 -14.04 9.66 -1.95
N PHE A 245 -14.39 8.46 -1.47
CA PHE A 245 -13.89 7.22 -2.05
C PHE A 245 -14.19 7.08 -3.54
N THR A 246 -15.32 7.60 -4.02
CA THR A 246 -15.72 7.53 -5.43
C THR A 246 -14.68 8.15 -6.37
N SER A 247 -13.98 9.20 -5.94
CA SER A 247 -12.89 9.85 -6.70
C SER A 247 -11.65 8.95 -6.85
N TYR A 248 -11.46 7.94 -5.99
CA TYR A 248 -10.28 7.06 -6.05
C TYR A 248 -10.63 5.58 -6.29
N TRP A 249 -11.93 5.27 -6.35
CA TRP A 249 -12.45 3.91 -6.43
C TRP A 249 -11.96 3.15 -7.66
N PHE A 250 -11.76 3.84 -8.78
CA PHE A 250 -11.25 3.25 -10.01
C PHE A 250 -9.93 2.49 -9.79
N SER A 251 -8.95 3.14 -9.16
CA SER A 251 -7.63 2.54 -8.86
C SER A 251 -7.74 1.26 -8.04
N TRP A 252 -8.59 1.25 -7.02
CA TRP A 252 -8.86 0.08 -6.20
C TRP A 252 -9.54 -1.03 -7.01
N THR A 253 -10.54 -0.68 -7.83
CA THR A 253 -11.26 -1.65 -8.66
C THR A 253 -10.43 -2.25 -9.79
N LEU A 254 -9.39 -1.58 -10.29
CA LEU A 254 -8.42 -2.19 -11.21
C LEU A 254 -7.75 -3.41 -10.57
N GLY A 255 -7.34 -3.30 -9.30
CA GLY A 255 -6.82 -4.43 -8.54
C GLY A 255 -7.81 -5.59 -8.42
N ALA A 256 -9.06 -5.25 -8.08
CA ALA A 256 -10.14 -6.24 -7.99
C ALA A 256 -10.43 -6.92 -9.33
N TRP A 257 -10.37 -6.17 -10.44
CA TRP A 257 -10.50 -6.68 -11.79
C TRP A 257 -9.38 -7.64 -12.16
N ILE A 258 -8.12 -7.32 -11.83
CA ILE A 258 -6.98 -8.23 -12.02
C ILE A 258 -7.22 -9.53 -11.27
N ALA A 259 -7.72 -9.48 -10.03
CA ALA A 259 -8.04 -10.66 -9.26
C ALA A 259 -9.14 -11.52 -9.90
N ASP A 260 -10.23 -10.93 -10.41
CA ASP A 260 -11.30 -11.65 -11.08
C ASP A 260 -10.84 -12.26 -12.42
N ALA A 261 -10.08 -11.50 -13.21
CA ALA A 261 -9.49 -11.96 -14.46
C ALA A 261 -8.55 -13.15 -14.24
N ARG A 262 -7.81 -13.15 -13.13
CA ARG A 262 -6.92 -14.25 -12.74
C ARG A 262 -7.65 -15.45 -12.17
N ALA A 263 -8.76 -15.25 -11.47
CA ALA A 263 -9.60 -16.33 -10.95
C ALA A 263 -10.35 -17.08 -12.07
N ARG A 264 -10.72 -16.39 -13.15
CA ARG A 264 -11.43 -16.98 -14.31
C ARG A 264 -10.51 -17.65 -15.32
N ARG A 265 -9.21 -17.37 -15.30
CA ARG A 265 -8.28 -17.88 -16.31
C ARG A 265 -8.12 -19.40 -16.19
N ALA A 266 -8.80 -20.11 -17.08
CA ALA A 266 -8.37 -21.42 -17.56
C ALA A 266 -6.96 -21.32 -18.20
N PRO A 267 -6.23 -22.42 -18.40
CA PRO A 267 -4.81 -22.44 -18.75
C PRO A 267 -4.40 -21.85 -20.13
N HIS A 268 -4.81 -20.66 -20.58
CA HIS A 268 -4.49 -20.15 -21.92
C HIS A 268 -3.77 -18.79 -21.95
N ALA A 269 -2.92 -18.67 -22.98
CA ALA A 269 -2.04 -17.60 -23.47
C ALA A 269 -1.30 -16.70 -22.43
N PRO A 270 0.04 -16.66 -22.47
CA PRO A 270 0.81 -15.71 -21.67
C PRO A 270 0.42 -14.27 -22.08
N ALA A 271 0.35 -13.38 -21.10
CA ALA A 271 0.11 -11.97 -21.34
C ALA A 271 1.24 -11.36 -22.19
N SER A 272 0.92 -10.44 -23.10
CA SER A 272 1.93 -9.84 -23.99
C SER A 272 2.99 -9.05 -23.19
N ALA A 273 4.24 -9.07 -23.67
CA ALA A 273 5.31 -8.23 -23.13
C ALA A 273 5.03 -6.73 -23.34
N TRP A 274 4.18 -6.38 -24.31
CA TRP A 274 3.72 -5.01 -24.55
C TRP A 274 3.07 -4.35 -23.33
N LEU A 275 2.53 -5.15 -22.40
CA LEU A 275 1.97 -4.62 -21.15
C LEU A 275 2.99 -3.85 -20.30
N TYR A 276 4.28 -4.22 -20.36
CA TYR A 276 5.32 -3.42 -19.70
C TYR A 276 5.59 -2.10 -20.43
N GLY A 277 5.48 -2.09 -21.76
CA GLY A 277 5.55 -0.86 -22.56
C GLY A 277 4.40 0.09 -22.23
N LEU A 278 3.17 -0.43 -22.15
CA LEU A 278 2.00 0.34 -21.70
C LEU A 278 2.18 0.84 -20.27
N ALA A 279 2.66 -0.01 -19.35
CA ALA A 279 2.94 0.39 -17.98
C ALA A 279 3.91 1.58 -17.93
N ALA A 280 5.03 1.50 -18.66
CA ALA A 280 6.01 2.59 -18.75
C ALA A 280 5.41 3.87 -19.36
N GLY A 281 4.60 3.74 -20.42
CA GLY A 281 3.90 4.87 -21.05
C GLY A 281 2.96 5.58 -20.08
N PHE A 282 2.10 4.84 -19.37
CA PHE A 282 1.19 5.42 -18.38
C PHE A 282 1.94 6.02 -17.17
N ILE A 283 3.06 5.42 -16.75
CA ILE A 283 3.90 5.99 -15.69
C ILE A 283 4.48 7.33 -16.12
N ALA A 284 5.06 7.40 -17.33
CA ALA A 284 5.62 8.62 -17.88
C ALA A 284 4.56 9.72 -18.07
N LEU A 285 3.38 9.35 -18.60
CA LEU A 285 2.24 10.25 -18.72
C LEU A 285 1.78 10.77 -17.35
N GLY A 286 1.76 9.91 -16.32
CA GLY A 286 1.46 10.33 -14.95
C GLY A 286 2.47 11.32 -14.40
N CYS A 287 3.76 11.12 -14.68
CA CYS A 287 4.82 12.07 -14.28
C CYS A 287 4.63 13.45 -14.93
N ALA A 288 4.23 13.50 -16.20
CA ALA A 288 3.91 14.74 -16.89
C ALA A 288 2.61 15.37 -16.36
N ALA A 289 1.56 14.57 -16.18
CA ALA A 289 0.27 15.02 -15.65
C ALA A 289 0.37 15.58 -14.23
N PHE A 290 1.32 15.10 -13.42
CA PHE A 290 1.55 15.57 -12.05
C PHE A 290 1.85 17.07 -11.98
N HIS A 291 2.39 17.65 -13.05
CA HIS A 291 2.60 19.10 -13.15
C HIS A 291 1.29 19.90 -13.22
N PHE A 292 0.25 19.32 -13.82
CA PHE A 292 -1.06 19.97 -14.02
C PHE A 292 -2.06 19.62 -12.91
N GLY A 293 -1.83 18.54 -12.18
CA GLY A 293 -2.66 18.15 -11.04
C GLY A 293 -2.37 16.73 -10.54
N GLN A 294 -2.50 16.55 -9.23
CA GLN A 294 -2.21 15.25 -8.60
C GLN A 294 -3.23 14.17 -8.98
N TYR A 295 -4.51 14.55 -9.10
CA TYR A 295 -5.59 13.61 -9.38
C TYR A 295 -5.38 12.83 -10.69
N GLY A 296 -5.16 13.53 -11.80
CA GLY A 296 -4.96 12.90 -13.11
C GLY A 296 -3.73 11.99 -13.13
N ALA A 297 -2.64 12.44 -12.50
CA ALA A 297 -1.44 11.63 -12.34
C ALA A 297 -1.72 10.32 -11.58
N PHE A 298 -2.53 10.37 -10.52
CA PHE A 298 -2.86 9.18 -9.72
C PHE A 298 -3.61 8.13 -10.53
N GLN A 299 -4.55 8.54 -11.40
CA GLN A 299 -5.28 7.60 -12.26
C GLN A 299 -4.36 6.96 -13.32
N LEU A 300 -3.45 7.75 -13.91
CA LEU A 300 -2.47 7.25 -14.88
C LEU A 300 -1.46 6.28 -14.22
N TRP A 301 -0.96 6.61 -13.03
CA TRP A 301 -0.09 5.72 -12.27
C TRP A 301 -0.80 4.43 -11.83
N ALA A 302 -2.08 4.51 -11.44
CA ALA A 302 -2.89 3.33 -11.13
C ALA A 302 -3.01 2.40 -12.35
N LEU A 303 -3.30 2.96 -13.53
CA LEU A 303 -3.35 2.19 -14.79
C LEU A 303 -2.00 1.58 -15.15
N GLY A 304 -0.93 2.37 -15.09
CA GLY A 304 0.42 1.89 -15.38
C GLY A 304 0.82 0.74 -14.45
N PHE A 305 0.57 0.89 -13.16
CA PHE A 305 0.82 -0.16 -12.18
C PHE A 305 -0.12 -1.38 -12.36
N ALA A 306 -1.38 -1.18 -12.75
CA ALA A 306 -2.30 -2.29 -13.04
C ALA A 306 -1.81 -3.15 -14.21
N PHE A 307 -1.32 -2.55 -15.29
CA PHE A 307 -0.70 -3.28 -16.41
C PHE A 307 0.57 -4.02 -15.98
N TYR A 308 1.43 -3.35 -15.20
CA TYR A 308 2.62 -3.97 -14.62
C TYR A 308 2.25 -5.18 -13.75
N LEU A 309 1.35 -5.00 -12.78
CA LEU A 309 0.93 -6.03 -11.84
C LEU A 309 0.27 -7.21 -12.56
N TYR A 310 -0.60 -6.94 -13.54
CA TYR A 310 -1.21 -7.99 -14.34
C TYR A 310 -0.16 -8.86 -15.02
N LYS A 311 0.90 -8.26 -15.60
CA LYS A 311 1.98 -9.02 -16.24
C LYS A 311 2.93 -9.67 -15.23
N ALA A 312 3.24 -9.00 -14.12
CA ALA A 312 4.13 -9.52 -13.08
C ALA A 312 3.56 -10.77 -12.40
N LEU A 313 2.24 -10.87 -12.26
CA LEU A 313 1.55 -12.06 -11.74
C LEU A 313 1.42 -13.20 -12.77
N ASP A 314 1.85 -12.99 -14.01
CA ASP A 314 1.82 -13.95 -15.12
C ASP A 314 3.05 -14.87 -15.13
N HIS A 315 3.29 -15.61 -14.05
CA HIS A 315 4.38 -16.58 -14.03
C HIS A 315 3.95 -17.92 -14.64
N ARG A 316 4.05 -18.00 -15.97
CA ARG A 316 4.33 -19.24 -16.70
C ARG A 316 5.59 -19.03 -17.53
N ASN A 317 6.71 -19.60 -17.07
CA ASN A 317 7.91 -19.93 -17.87
C ASN A 317 8.40 -18.92 -18.93
N GLY A 318 8.49 -17.64 -18.61
CA GLY A 318 9.36 -16.75 -19.37
C GLY A 318 10.80 -17.05 -19.01
N LYS A 319 11.58 -17.70 -19.90
CA LYS A 319 13.04 -17.78 -19.76
C LYS A 319 13.56 -16.37 -19.43
N PRO A 320 14.23 -16.17 -18.28
CA PRO A 320 14.65 -14.83 -17.90
C PRO A 320 15.67 -14.33 -18.93
N ARG A 321 15.35 -13.19 -19.56
CA ARG A 321 16.23 -12.46 -20.49
C ARG A 321 17.45 -11.83 -19.79
N ASN A 322 17.52 -11.90 -18.46
CA ASN A 322 18.54 -11.26 -17.64
C ASN A 322 19.73 -12.20 -17.39
N THR A 323 20.94 -11.63 -17.35
CA THR A 323 22.16 -12.32 -16.94
C THR A 323 22.04 -12.92 -15.53
N ALA A 324 22.84 -13.94 -15.20
CA ALA A 324 22.81 -14.60 -13.89
C ALA A 324 23.01 -13.61 -12.73
N ALA A 325 23.92 -12.65 -12.88
CA ALA A 325 24.17 -11.61 -11.89
C ALA A 325 22.95 -10.72 -11.64
N MET A 326 22.29 -10.24 -12.70
CA MET A 326 21.06 -9.43 -12.57
C MET A 326 19.91 -10.19 -11.90
N ARG A 327 19.85 -11.52 -12.07
CA ARG A 327 18.87 -12.37 -11.37
C ARG A 327 19.14 -12.50 -9.88
N VAL A 328 20.40 -12.63 -9.49
CA VAL A 328 20.78 -12.70 -8.07
C VAL A 328 20.44 -11.37 -7.39
N LEU A 329 20.81 -10.26 -8.02
CA LEU A 329 20.52 -8.91 -7.52
C LEU A 329 19.01 -8.66 -7.42
N SER A 330 18.23 -8.97 -8.45
CA SER A 330 16.78 -8.75 -8.42
C SER A 330 16.07 -9.60 -7.36
N ARG A 331 16.50 -10.85 -7.16
CA ARG A 331 15.99 -11.72 -6.09
C ARG A 331 16.41 -11.24 -4.71
N ALA A 332 17.63 -10.72 -4.55
CA ALA A 332 18.06 -10.13 -3.29
C ALA A 332 17.25 -8.88 -2.96
N LEU A 333 17.09 -7.98 -3.92
CA LEU A 333 16.31 -6.75 -3.77
C LEU A 333 14.83 -7.04 -3.47
N SER A 334 14.21 -7.98 -4.19
CA SER A 334 12.82 -8.40 -3.93
C SER A 334 12.65 -8.93 -2.50
N ARG A 335 13.61 -9.71 -2.00
CA ARG A 335 13.60 -10.22 -0.62
C ARG A 335 13.75 -9.14 0.43
N VAL A 336 14.58 -8.13 0.16
CA VAL A 336 14.71 -6.98 1.06
C VAL A 336 13.41 -6.18 1.06
N LEU A 337 12.89 -5.84 -0.13
CA LEU A 337 11.65 -5.07 -0.28
C LEU A 337 10.45 -5.79 0.33
N SER A 338 10.36 -7.11 0.24
CA SER A 338 9.25 -7.86 0.86
C SER A 338 9.25 -7.73 2.38
N ARG A 339 10.42 -7.68 3.03
CA ARG A 339 10.52 -7.43 4.48
C ARG A 339 9.98 -6.05 4.85
N PHE A 340 10.23 -5.04 4.02
CA PHE A 340 9.59 -3.72 4.18
C PHE A 340 8.09 -3.78 3.89
N GLY A 341 7.64 -4.72 3.06
CA GLY A 341 6.23 -5.03 2.82
C GLY A 341 5.48 -5.44 4.07
N ASP A 342 6.10 -6.24 4.94
CA ASP A 342 5.48 -6.78 6.15
C ASP A 342 4.97 -5.70 7.11
N PHE A 343 5.73 -4.62 7.28
CA PHE A 343 5.39 -3.47 8.14
C PHE A 343 5.07 -2.20 7.35
N SER A 344 4.79 -2.34 6.05
CA SER A 344 4.49 -1.21 5.15
C SER A 344 3.35 -0.32 5.66
N PHE A 345 2.33 -0.93 6.27
CA PHE A 345 1.18 -0.23 6.82
C PHE A 345 1.56 0.61 8.05
N SER A 346 2.28 0.02 9.02
CA SER A 346 2.84 0.74 10.16
C SER A 346 3.72 1.92 9.74
N LEU A 347 4.66 1.72 8.79
CA LEU A 347 5.50 2.81 8.29
C LEU A 347 4.65 3.93 7.67
N TYR A 348 3.66 3.56 6.86
CA TYR A 348 2.76 4.53 6.24
C TYR A 348 1.99 5.36 7.27
N LEU A 349 1.55 4.75 8.37
CA LEU A 349 0.73 5.40 9.40
C LEU A 349 1.48 6.40 10.28
N ILE A 350 2.77 6.22 10.53
CA ILE A 350 3.46 6.97 11.59
C ILE A 350 4.66 7.80 11.12
N HIS A 351 5.09 7.69 9.86
CA HIS A 351 6.33 8.35 9.40
C HIS A 351 6.27 9.89 9.48
N LEU A 352 5.14 10.52 9.15
CA LEU A 352 5.03 11.97 9.09
C LEU A 352 5.23 12.67 10.45
N PRO A 353 4.52 12.27 11.52
CA PRO A 353 4.75 12.83 12.86
C PRO A 353 6.18 12.64 13.35
N ILE A 354 6.82 11.51 13.02
CA ILE A 354 8.22 11.27 13.35
C ILE A 354 9.12 12.29 12.63
N PHE A 355 8.91 12.51 11.32
CA PHE A 355 9.71 13.49 10.57
C PHE A 355 9.52 14.91 11.06
N VAL A 356 8.30 15.29 11.42
CA VAL A 356 7.99 16.62 11.95
C VAL A 356 8.65 16.82 13.31
N LEU A 357 8.60 15.83 14.19
CA LEU A 357 9.30 15.88 15.47
C LEU A 357 10.82 16.01 15.28
N LEU A 358 11.42 15.17 14.43
CA LEU A 358 12.86 15.23 14.16
C LEU A 358 13.28 16.59 13.59
N SER A 359 12.48 17.15 12.68
CA SER A 359 12.71 18.49 12.14
C SER A 359 12.62 19.57 13.21
N SER A 360 11.64 19.47 14.11
CA SER A 360 11.45 20.41 15.23
C SER A 360 12.62 20.35 16.21
N VAL A 361 13.09 19.15 16.58
CA VAL A 361 14.18 18.95 17.55
C VAL A 361 15.55 19.32 16.98
N LEU A 362 15.88 18.85 15.78
CA LEU A 362 17.23 18.97 15.23
C LEU A 362 17.48 20.30 14.53
N PHE A 363 16.45 20.87 13.91
CA PHE A 363 16.59 22.05 13.06
C PHE A 363 15.55 23.13 13.31
N ARG A 364 14.79 23.04 14.42
CA ARG A 364 13.70 23.98 14.75
C ARG A 364 12.76 24.20 13.58
N SER A 365 12.34 23.12 12.94
CA SER A 365 11.43 23.10 11.79
C SER A 365 11.95 23.81 10.52
N SER A 366 13.23 24.18 10.45
CA SER A 366 13.81 24.81 9.27
C SER A 366 14.14 23.80 8.17
N LEU A 367 13.89 24.17 6.92
CA LEU A 367 14.24 23.36 5.76
C LEU A 367 15.75 23.40 5.51
N GLN A 368 16.34 22.24 5.23
CA GLN A 368 17.77 22.08 5.08
C GLN A 368 18.18 22.13 3.60
N MET A 369 19.32 22.77 3.32
CA MET A 369 19.96 22.71 1.99
C MET A 369 20.60 21.34 1.73
N SER A 370 21.17 20.75 2.79
CA SER A 370 21.76 19.42 2.76
C SER A 370 20.67 18.34 2.68
N ILE A 371 20.90 17.30 1.86
CA ILE A 371 19.98 16.15 1.74
C ILE A 371 20.16 15.14 2.90
N TRP A 372 21.30 15.15 3.58
CA TRP A 372 21.66 14.15 4.60
C TRP A 372 20.66 14.01 5.76
N PRO A 373 20.06 15.09 6.29
CA PRO A 373 19.00 14.99 7.30
C PRO A 373 17.83 14.10 6.87
N SER A 374 17.45 14.14 5.58
CA SER A 374 16.34 13.31 5.07
C SER A 374 16.63 11.81 5.18
N PHE A 375 17.89 11.39 4.98
CA PHE A 375 18.31 10.01 5.18
C PHE A 375 18.35 9.65 6.67
N GLY A 376 18.87 10.54 7.51
CA GLY A 376 18.85 10.37 8.96
C GLY A 376 17.45 10.15 9.51
N TYR A 377 16.46 10.88 8.99
CA TYR A 377 15.07 10.73 9.42
C TYR A 377 14.49 9.37 9.02
N MET A 378 14.81 8.86 7.83
CA MET A 378 14.41 7.52 7.41
C MET A 378 15.05 6.44 8.29
N LEU A 379 16.32 6.62 8.69
CA LEU A 379 17.02 5.71 9.60
C LEU A 379 16.38 5.65 10.99
N VAL A 380 15.61 6.66 11.39
CA VAL A 380 14.81 6.63 12.63
C VAL A 380 13.41 6.09 12.38
N ALA A 381 12.70 6.59 11.36
CA ALA A 381 11.30 6.23 11.12
C ALA A 381 11.11 4.76 10.75
N VAL A 382 12.03 4.16 10.00
CA VAL A 382 11.95 2.74 9.59
C VAL A 382 12.03 1.80 10.80
N PRO A 383 13.04 1.88 11.70
CA PRO A 383 13.07 1.07 12.91
C PRO A 383 11.87 1.31 13.83
N VAL A 384 11.46 2.57 14.03
CA VAL A 384 10.28 2.89 14.87
C VAL A 384 9.02 2.25 14.28
N ALA A 385 8.84 2.30 12.96
CA ALA A 385 7.74 1.63 12.28
C ALA A 385 7.78 0.11 12.42
N TYR A 386 8.97 -0.50 12.40
CA TYR A 386 9.12 -1.93 12.64
C TYR A 386 8.73 -2.31 14.07
N VAL A 387 9.14 -1.53 15.08
CA VAL A 387 8.72 -1.74 16.47
C VAL A 387 7.21 -1.58 16.62
N PHE A 388 6.64 -0.52 16.04
CA PHE A 388 5.19 -0.29 16.03
C PHE A 388 4.42 -1.45 15.38
N TYR A 389 4.95 -2.00 14.28
CA TYR A 389 4.41 -3.19 13.64
C TYR A 389 4.39 -4.41 14.59
N ARG A 390 5.49 -4.67 15.29
CA ARG A 390 5.60 -5.82 16.20
C ARG A 390 4.66 -5.69 17.40
N VAL A 391 4.51 -4.48 17.94
CA VAL A 391 3.76 -4.21 19.17
C VAL A 391 2.27 -4.00 18.92
N VAL A 392 1.88 -3.42 17.78
CA VAL A 392 0.50 -3.00 17.51
C VAL A 392 -0.11 -3.72 16.31
N GLU A 393 0.52 -3.64 15.15
CA GLU A 393 -0.05 -4.18 13.91
C GLU A 393 -0.13 -5.71 13.92
N LEU A 394 0.93 -6.40 14.35
CA LEU A 394 0.98 -7.85 14.35
C LEU A 394 -0.05 -8.48 15.31
N PRO A 395 -0.24 -7.99 16.55
CA PRO A 395 -1.37 -8.39 17.39
C PRO A 395 -2.73 -8.12 16.76
N ALA A 396 -2.94 -6.96 16.13
CA ALA A 396 -4.18 -6.65 15.43
C ALA A 396 -4.45 -7.61 14.25
N MET A 397 -3.40 -8.00 13.52
CA MET A 397 -3.48 -9.01 12.46
C MET A 397 -3.86 -10.39 13.01
N LYS A 398 -3.27 -10.80 14.15
CA LYS A 398 -3.61 -12.06 14.83
C LYS A 398 -5.06 -12.06 15.32
N TRP A 399 -5.52 -10.94 15.89
CA TRP A 399 -6.89 -10.75 16.32
C TRP A 399 -7.87 -10.80 15.14
N SER A 400 -7.58 -10.11 14.04
CA SER A 400 -8.36 -10.21 12.79
C SER A 400 -8.44 -11.66 12.26
N ALA A 401 -7.37 -12.44 12.40
CA ALA A 401 -7.33 -13.83 11.94
C ALA A 401 -8.19 -14.78 12.78
N SER A 402 -8.45 -14.48 14.07
CA SER A 402 -9.27 -15.35 14.94
C SER A 402 -10.74 -15.41 14.51
N PHE A 403 -11.22 -14.40 13.81
CA PHE A 403 -12.58 -14.36 13.25
C PHE A 403 -12.74 -15.15 11.94
N LYS A 404 -11.68 -15.76 11.41
CA LYS A 404 -11.82 -16.63 10.22
C LYS A 404 -12.73 -17.82 10.57
N PRO A 405 -13.75 -18.13 9.75
CA PRO A 405 -14.56 -19.33 9.96
C PRO A 405 -13.66 -20.55 10.00
N LYS A 406 -13.77 -21.37 11.05
CA LYS A 406 -13.12 -22.69 11.07
C LYS A 406 -13.68 -23.48 9.88
N ALA A 407 -12.82 -24.01 9.03
CA ALA A 407 -13.27 -24.92 7.99
C ALA A 407 -13.97 -26.09 8.68
N ALA A 408 -15.22 -26.38 8.31
CA ALA A 408 -15.88 -27.60 8.76
C ALA A 408 -14.97 -28.77 8.39
N ALA A 409 -14.60 -29.58 9.39
CA ALA A 409 -13.86 -30.81 9.13
C ALA A 409 -14.67 -31.64 8.13
N PRO A 410 -14.03 -32.24 7.10
CA PRO A 410 -14.75 -33.14 6.21
C PRO A 410 -15.36 -34.25 7.08
N GLN A 411 -16.69 -34.37 7.03
CA GLN A 411 -17.38 -35.52 7.60
C GLN A 411 -16.79 -36.75 6.91
N ARG A 412 -16.14 -37.61 7.71
CA ARG A 412 -15.52 -38.85 7.23
C ARG A 412 -16.58 -39.88 6.89
#